data_AF-C4FPQ5-F1
#
_entry.id   AF-C4FPQ5-F1
#
_cell.length_a   1.000
_cell.length_b   1.000
_cell.length_c   1.000
_cell.angle_alpha   90.00
_cell.angle_beta   90.00
_cell.angle_gamma   90.00
#
_symmetry.space_group_name_H-M   'P 1'
#
loop_
_entity.id
_entity.type
_entity.pdbx_description
1 polymer ?
#
loop_
_entity_poly.entity_id
_entity_poly.type
_entity_poly.pdbx_seq_one_letter_code
_entity_poly.pdbx_strand_id
1 'polypeptide(L)'
;MTEIQALLLIKSILESADIHGIENILAEDCEYMSTGRGIIGRNRNESIEFLSSMTESIKADNVPVTCKVMHITDVYEEDALFHEGRHGLTVSYESSDNYVYMIFVDVNDEGLVDRIVSSQENYSIEYDDLRFGDDESEYAFISAPTTVKDWITALSMWLETANVDVDDFYQYIDEDTRVVFQKGDAESITLESGLDVEDYFDQLMNQHFDAVPHIIRDEEDGLILTYGPMSAIATLNEEGALALISIYIDTRDEDEATDEVGYIEEELTKTTTTEEDLL
;
A
#
# COMPACT_ATOMS: atom_id res chain seq x y z
N MET A 1 9.60 13.36 1.04
CA MET A 1 8.52 12.79 0.21
C MET A 1 7.64 13.89 -0.35
N THR A 2 6.86 13.56 -1.38
CA THR A 2 5.75 14.39 -1.87
C THR A 2 4.49 14.19 -1.01
N GLU A 3 3.51 15.07 -1.18
CA GLU A 3 2.19 14.94 -0.54
C GLU A 3 1.49 13.63 -0.91
N ILE A 4 1.50 13.25 -2.19
CA ILE A 4 0.88 12.00 -2.64
C ILE A 4 1.58 10.79 -2.03
N GLN A 5 2.91 10.76 -2.02
CA GLN A 5 3.66 9.68 -1.36
C GLN A 5 3.26 9.53 0.12
N ALA A 6 3.13 10.64 0.84
CA ALA A 6 2.67 10.62 2.23
C ALA A 6 1.22 10.09 2.37
N LEU A 7 0.31 10.49 1.48
CA LEU A 7 -1.06 9.97 1.46
C LEU A 7 -1.09 8.46 1.18
N LEU A 8 -0.28 7.95 0.26
CA LEU A 8 -0.19 6.53 -0.08
C LEU A 8 0.40 5.68 1.06
N LEU A 9 1.34 6.23 1.83
CA LEU A 9 1.88 5.58 3.03
C LEU A 9 0.87 5.54 4.18
N ILE A 10 0.06 6.60 4.35
CA ILE A 10 -1.03 6.59 5.33
C ILE A 10 -2.14 5.64 4.87
N LYS A 11 -2.46 5.60 3.58
CA LYS A 11 -3.35 4.60 2.98
C LYS A 11 -2.90 3.20 3.37
N SER A 12 -1.63 2.86 3.16
CA SER A 12 -1.14 1.51 3.47
C SER A 12 -1.28 1.17 4.95
N ILE A 13 -1.04 2.11 5.86
CA ILE A 13 -1.22 1.94 7.31
C ILE A 13 -2.68 1.63 7.67
N LEU A 14 -3.63 2.32 7.04
CA LEU A 14 -5.05 2.15 7.34
C LEU A 14 -5.61 0.86 6.75
N GLU A 15 -5.24 0.55 5.50
CA GLU A 15 -5.68 -0.65 4.80
C GLU A 15 -5.09 -1.93 5.42
N SER A 16 -3.80 -1.93 5.78
CA SER A 16 -3.17 -3.05 6.49
C SER A 16 -3.54 -3.10 7.98
N ALA A 17 -4.09 -2.01 8.52
CA ALA A 17 -4.26 -1.77 9.95
C ALA A 17 -2.96 -2.02 10.76
N ASP A 18 -1.82 -1.61 10.19
CA ASP A 18 -0.49 -1.77 10.78
C ASP A 18 0.23 -0.42 10.83
N ILE A 19 0.55 0.00 12.04
CA ILE A 19 1.19 1.29 12.32
C ILE A 19 2.70 1.28 12.05
N HIS A 20 3.29 0.11 11.74
CA HIS A 20 4.72 -0.02 11.47
C HIS A 20 5.23 1.02 10.45
N GLY A 21 6.35 1.66 10.76
CA GLY A 21 6.99 2.66 9.92
C GLY A 21 6.41 4.08 9.98
N ILE A 22 5.28 4.33 10.68
CA ILE A 22 4.68 5.68 10.75
C ILE A 22 5.65 6.71 11.34
N GLU A 23 6.47 6.32 12.30
CA GLU A 23 7.39 7.22 13.00
C GLU A 23 8.47 7.79 12.08
N ASN A 24 8.77 7.08 10.99
CA ASN A 24 9.76 7.48 9.99
C ASN A 24 9.21 8.54 9.03
N ILE A 25 7.88 8.74 8.97
CA ILE A 25 7.25 9.70 8.07
C ILE A 25 6.77 10.97 8.77
N LEU A 26 6.62 10.95 10.09
CA LEU A 26 6.12 12.08 10.87
C LEU A 26 7.25 12.96 11.41
N ALA A 27 7.08 14.28 11.28
CA ALA A 27 7.91 15.27 11.95
C ALA A 27 7.72 15.19 13.48
N GLU A 28 8.73 15.60 14.27
CA GLU A 28 8.67 15.53 15.73
C GLU A 28 7.48 16.31 16.33
N ASP A 29 7.15 17.44 15.72
CA ASP A 29 6.05 18.33 16.09
C ASP A 29 4.75 18.06 15.32
N CYS A 30 4.64 16.90 14.65
CA CYS A 30 3.47 16.55 13.85
C CYS A 30 2.16 16.68 14.65
N GLU A 31 1.22 17.45 14.12
CA GLU A 31 -0.11 17.62 14.70
C GLU A 31 -1.13 16.68 14.04
N TYR A 32 -1.99 16.06 14.85
CA TYR A 32 -3.20 15.41 14.36
C TYR A 32 -4.39 16.29 14.68
N MET A 33 -5.14 16.71 13.66
CA MET A 33 -6.35 17.51 13.79
C MET A 33 -7.57 16.74 13.28
N SER A 34 -8.70 16.90 13.97
CA SER A 34 -10.00 16.49 13.46
C SER A 34 -10.90 17.72 13.33
N THR A 35 -11.55 17.93 12.19
CA THR A 35 -12.35 19.15 11.95
C THR A 35 -13.46 19.35 12.99
N GLY A 36 -13.99 18.28 13.57
CA GLY A 36 -14.98 18.34 14.66
C GLY A 36 -14.42 18.50 16.08
N ARG A 37 -13.12 18.29 16.31
CA ARG A 37 -12.50 18.26 17.66
C ARG A 37 -11.31 19.22 17.82
N GLY A 38 -10.82 19.81 16.73
CA GLY A 38 -9.57 20.56 16.71
C GLY A 38 -8.36 19.64 16.83
N ILE A 39 -7.26 20.17 17.38
CA ILE A 39 -6.00 19.44 17.55
C ILE A 39 -6.14 18.39 18.67
N ILE A 40 -6.00 17.12 18.30
CA ILE A 40 -6.10 15.97 19.19
C ILE A 40 -4.75 15.30 19.45
N GLY A 41 -3.79 15.41 18.53
CA GLY A 41 -2.37 15.08 18.75
C GLY A 41 -1.50 16.31 18.54
N ARG A 42 -0.63 16.64 19.50
CA ARG A 42 0.19 17.88 19.49
C ARG A 42 1.66 17.67 19.14
N ASN A 43 2.05 16.44 18.86
CA ASN A 43 3.41 16.04 18.51
C ASN A 43 3.35 14.62 17.91
N ARG A 44 4.47 14.16 17.35
CA ARG A 44 4.59 12.83 16.75
C ARG A 44 4.00 11.71 17.60
N ASN A 45 4.35 11.65 18.88
CA ASN A 45 3.93 10.54 19.75
C ASN A 45 2.42 10.55 19.97
N GLU A 46 1.82 11.70 20.27
CA GLU A 46 0.36 11.82 20.45
C GLU A 46 -0.39 11.51 19.14
N SER A 47 0.16 11.93 17.99
CA SER A 47 -0.41 11.64 16.67
C SER A 47 -0.34 10.14 16.35
N ILE A 48 0.77 9.47 16.69
CA ILE A 48 0.93 8.02 16.58
C ILE A 48 -0.03 7.28 17.51
N GLU A 49 -0.18 7.72 18.76
CA GLU A 49 -1.14 7.10 19.71
C GLU A 49 -2.57 7.13 19.14
N PHE A 50 -2.96 8.24 18.52
CA PHE A 50 -4.28 8.35 17.89
C PHE A 50 -4.43 7.42 16.68
N LEU A 51 -3.45 7.42 15.77
CA LEU A 51 -3.45 6.52 14.61
C LEU A 51 -3.43 5.04 15.03
N SER A 52 -2.64 4.69 16.04
CA SER A 52 -2.57 3.34 16.62
C SER A 52 -3.94 2.92 17.16
N SER A 53 -4.66 3.82 17.84
CA SER A 53 -6.03 3.52 18.28
C SER A 53 -6.99 3.29 17.11
N MET A 54 -6.80 3.96 15.97
CA MET A 54 -7.60 3.72 14.77
C MET A 54 -7.28 2.36 14.16
N THR A 55 -6.01 2.03 13.96
CA THR A 55 -5.59 0.74 13.39
C THR A 55 -5.97 -0.43 14.29
N GLU A 56 -5.87 -0.28 15.61
CA GLU A 56 -6.33 -1.28 16.57
C GLU A 56 -7.85 -1.52 16.48
N SER A 57 -8.65 -0.47 16.28
CA SER A 57 -10.10 -0.61 16.07
C SER A 57 -10.41 -1.36 14.77
N ILE A 58 -9.77 -0.97 13.66
CA ILE A 58 -9.92 -1.63 12.36
C ILE A 58 -9.55 -3.12 12.47
N LYS A 59 -8.48 -3.42 13.22
CA LYS A 59 -8.05 -4.80 13.48
C LYS A 59 -9.06 -5.56 14.33
N ALA A 60 -9.51 -4.98 15.45
CA ALA A 60 -10.43 -5.63 16.37
C ALA A 60 -11.82 -5.92 15.77
N ASP A 61 -12.31 -5.01 14.93
CA ASP A 61 -13.64 -5.13 14.31
C ASP A 61 -13.60 -5.99 13.03
N ASN A 62 -12.42 -6.35 12.55
CA ASN A 62 -12.19 -7.05 11.29
C ASN A 62 -12.91 -6.43 10.08
N VAL A 63 -12.93 -5.10 10.03
CA VAL A 63 -13.61 -4.34 8.98
C VAL A 63 -12.60 -3.99 7.89
N PRO A 64 -12.80 -4.40 6.62
CA PRO A 64 -11.97 -3.95 5.52
C PRO A 64 -12.04 -2.43 5.37
N VAL A 65 -10.88 -1.81 5.31
CA VAL A 65 -10.72 -0.39 5.01
C VAL A 65 -10.16 -0.27 3.61
N THR A 66 -10.74 0.61 2.81
CA THR A 66 -10.21 0.97 1.50
C THR A 66 -10.03 2.47 1.45
N CYS A 67 -8.93 2.91 0.85
CA CYS A 67 -8.64 4.32 0.71
C CYS A 67 -8.32 4.68 -0.74
N LYS A 68 -8.76 5.86 -1.19
CA LYS A 68 -8.50 6.33 -2.56
C LYS A 68 -8.04 7.78 -2.55
N VAL A 69 -7.00 8.07 -3.32
CA VAL A 69 -6.52 9.44 -3.49
C VAL A 69 -7.51 10.21 -4.34
N MET A 70 -7.77 11.44 -3.92
CA MET A 70 -8.71 12.35 -4.56
C MET A 70 -8.17 13.77 -4.52
N HIS A 71 -8.75 14.65 -5.34
CA HIS A 71 -8.63 16.08 -5.18
C HIS A 71 -9.99 16.76 -5.03
N ILE A 72 -10.01 17.88 -4.32
CA ILE A 72 -11.21 18.72 -4.17
C ILE A 72 -11.47 19.45 -5.49
N THR A 73 -12.69 19.35 -6.02
CA THR A 73 -13.12 20.07 -7.24
C THR A 73 -14.02 21.26 -6.94
N ASP A 74 -14.68 21.29 -5.78
CA ASP A 74 -15.50 22.42 -5.36
C ASP A 74 -15.69 22.44 -3.83
N VAL A 75 -15.90 23.64 -3.29
CA VAL A 75 -16.06 23.91 -1.87
C VAL A 75 -17.33 24.70 -1.64
N TYR A 76 -18.19 24.19 -0.76
CA TYR A 76 -19.53 24.76 -0.54
C TYR A 76 -19.59 25.84 0.54
N GLU A 77 -18.61 25.88 1.45
CA GLU A 77 -18.58 26.79 2.61
C GLU A 77 -17.43 27.80 2.49
N GLU A 78 -17.69 29.08 2.79
CA GLU A 78 -16.68 30.16 2.68
C GLU A 78 -15.53 30.02 3.69
N ASP A 79 -15.76 29.32 4.80
CA ASP A 79 -14.80 29.07 5.88
C ASP A 79 -14.28 27.63 5.90
N ALA A 80 -14.47 26.88 4.81
CA ALA A 80 -13.95 25.54 4.69
C ALA A 80 -12.43 25.50 4.86
N LEU A 81 -11.94 24.43 5.47
CA LEU A 81 -10.52 24.30 5.81
C LEU A 81 -9.62 24.18 4.56
N PHE A 82 -10.12 23.50 3.53
CA PHE A 82 -9.38 23.20 2.30
C PHE A 82 -10.05 23.83 1.07
N HIS A 83 -9.27 23.98 0.00
CA HIS A 83 -9.68 24.62 -1.25
C HIS A 83 -9.61 23.66 -2.44
N GLU A 84 -10.18 24.08 -3.57
CA GLU A 84 -10.09 23.38 -4.86
C GLU A 84 -8.63 23.03 -5.22
N GLY A 85 -8.42 21.83 -5.73
CA GLY A 85 -7.12 21.25 -6.09
C GLY A 85 -6.34 20.61 -4.94
N ARG A 86 -6.84 20.68 -3.69
CA ARG A 86 -6.18 20.00 -2.57
C ARG A 86 -6.36 18.49 -2.68
N HIS A 87 -5.25 17.76 -2.63
CA HIS A 87 -5.26 16.30 -2.58
C HIS A 87 -5.58 15.80 -1.18
N GLY A 88 -6.27 14.67 -1.11
CA GLY A 88 -6.57 13.97 0.12
C GLY A 88 -6.81 12.49 -0.15
N LEU A 89 -7.16 11.79 0.92
CA LEU A 89 -7.44 10.37 0.91
C LEU A 89 -8.86 10.16 1.43
N THR A 90 -9.76 9.62 0.61
CA THR A 90 -11.03 9.14 1.13
C THR A 90 -10.81 7.85 1.89
N VAL A 91 -11.55 7.65 2.99
CA VAL A 91 -11.50 6.42 3.78
C VAL A 91 -12.90 5.81 3.85
N SER A 92 -13.02 4.57 3.40
CA SER A 92 -14.29 3.82 3.34
C SER A 92 -14.19 2.52 4.13
N TYR A 93 -15.25 2.18 4.85
CA TYR A 93 -15.44 0.85 5.46
C TYR A 93 -16.29 -0.02 4.53
N GLU A 94 -16.02 -1.32 4.53
CA GLU A 94 -16.84 -2.33 3.81
C GLU A 94 -17.01 -2.03 2.31
N SER A 95 -15.90 -1.87 1.57
CA SER A 95 -15.84 -1.75 0.09
C SER A 95 -17.00 -1.01 -0.59
N SER A 96 -17.53 0.02 0.08
CA SER A 96 -18.68 0.79 -0.40
C SER A 96 -18.17 2.05 -1.08
N ASP A 97 -18.90 2.51 -2.10
CA ASP A 97 -18.57 3.75 -2.81
C ASP A 97 -18.72 5.02 -1.93
N ASN A 98 -19.18 4.86 -0.68
CA ASN A 98 -19.37 5.95 0.26
C ASN A 98 -18.21 6.01 1.25
N TYR A 99 -17.39 7.05 1.14
CA TYR A 99 -16.39 7.35 2.15
C TYR A 99 -17.05 7.83 3.45
N VAL A 100 -16.37 7.59 4.58
CA VAL A 100 -16.84 7.95 5.92
C VAL A 100 -16.17 9.23 6.42
N TYR A 101 -14.91 9.43 6.04
CA TYR A 101 -14.16 10.65 6.28
C TYR A 101 -13.02 10.76 5.25
N MET A 102 -12.38 11.92 5.22
CA MET A 102 -11.21 12.20 4.40
C MET A 102 -10.00 12.47 5.29
N ILE A 103 -8.81 12.14 4.80
CA ILE A 103 -7.53 12.50 5.41
C ILE A 103 -6.79 13.45 4.47
N PHE A 104 -6.21 14.50 5.05
CA PHE A 104 -5.31 15.42 4.37
C PHE A 104 -3.98 15.47 5.13
N VAL A 105 -2.88 15.73 4.43
CA VAL A 105 -1.56 15.83 5.04
C VAL A 105 -0.82 17.07 4.58
N ASP A 106 -0.15 17.75 5.50
CA ASP A 106 0.85 18.76 5.17
C ASP A 106 2.24 18.12 5.32
N VAL A 107 3.08 18.31 4.30
CA VAL A 107 4.46 17.80 4.26
C VAL A 107 5.40 18.99 4.28
N ASN A 108 6.37 18.97 5.19
CA ASN A 108 7.34 20.04 5.37
C ASN A 108 8.50 19.97 4.36
N ASP A 109 9.40 20.95 4.41
CA ASP A 109 10.56 21.04 3.51
C ASP A 109 11.59 19.89 3.68
N GLU A 110 11.53 19.15 4.80
CA GLU A 110 12.34 17.95 5.03
C GLU A 110 11.68 16.69 4.46
N GLY A 111 10.47 16.82 3.90
CA GLY A 111 9.72 15.73 3.33
C GLY A 111 9.03 14.84 4.37
N LEU A 112 8.82 15.35 5.58
CA LEU A 112 8.11 14.70 6.69
C LEU A 112 6.72 15.33 6.86
N VAL A 113 5.76 14.53 7.31
CA VAL A 113 4.40 14.98 7.60
C VAL A 113 4.40 15.76 8.92
N ASP A 114 4.03 17.03 8.89
CA ASP A 114 3.91 17.90 10.07
C ASP A 114 2.45 18.13 10.51
N ARG A 115 1.49 17.78 9.65
CA ARG A 115 0.08 17.76 10.03
C ARG A 115 -0.69 16.67 9.31
N ILE A 116 -1.54 15.98 10.06
CA ILE A 116 -2.59 15.09 9.55
C ILE A 116 -3.94 15.68 9.95
N VAL A 117 -4.87 15.76 8.99
CA VAL A 117 -6.23 16.25 9.24
C VAL A 117 -7.25 15.20 8.84
N SER A 118 -8.05 14.71 9.79
CA SER A 118 -9.28 13.97 9.45
C SER A 118 -10.49 14.89 9.39
N SER A 119 -11.20 14.84 8.27
CA SER A 119 -12.35 15.69 7.99
C SER A 119 -13.59 14.88 7.63
N GLN A 120 -14.73 15.30 8.19
CA GLN A 120 -16.07 14.88 7.78
C GLN A 120 -16.83 16.03 7.09
N GLU A 121 -16.12 17.10 6.70
CA GLU A 121 -16.71 18.17 5.91
C GLU A 121 -17.12 17.66 4.52
N ASN A 122 -18.05 18.37 3.88
CA ASN A 122 -18.54 18.01 2.55
C ASN A 122 -17.77 18.80 1.50
N TYR A 123 -17.02 18.10 0.65
CA TYR A 123 -16.37 18.64 -0.54
C TYR A 123 -16.92 17.95 -1.79
N SER A 124 -16.91 18.63 -2.93
CA SER A 124 -16.93 17.90 -4.20
C SER A 124 -15.52 17.38 -4.46
N ILE A 125 -15.42 16.13 -4.89
CA ILE A 125 -14.15 15.46 -5.11
C ILE A 125 -14.16 14.69 -6.43
N GLU A 126 -12.99 14.53 -7.02
CA GLU A 126 -12.73 13.55 -8.09
C GLU A 126 -11.56 12.66 -7.67
N TYR A 127 -11.61 11.38 -8.05
CA TYR A 127 -10.54 10.43 -7.76
C TYR A 127 -9.43 10.55 -8.80
N ASP A 128 -8.19 10.49 -8.34
CA ASP A 128 -7.03 10.64 -9.21
C ASP A 128 -6.59 9.30 -9.81
N ASP A 129 -6.20 9.35 -11.09
CA ASP A 129 -5.40 8.31 -11.73
C ASP A 129 -3.93 8.70 -11.63
N LEU A 130 -3.24 8.12 -10.65
CA LEU A 130 -1.91 8.56 -10.21
C LEU A 130 -0.76 8.04 -11.09
N ARG A 131 -1.02 7.57 -12.31
CA ARG A 131 0.04 7.15 -13.23
C ARG A 131 0.93 8.33 -13.60
N PHE A 132 2.07 8.44 -12.93
CA PHE A 132 3.01 9.53 -13.09
C PHE A 132 3.94 9.29 -14.28
N GLY A 133 4.46 10.38 -14.82
CA GLY A 133 5.62 10.37 -15.71
C GLY A 133 6.86 10.92 -14.98
N ASP A 134 7.93 11.13 -15.73
CA ASP A 134 9.26 11.55 -15.24
C ASP A 134 9.32 12.90 -14.46
N ASP A 135 8.20 13.62 -14.33
CA ASP A 135 8.12 14.92 -13.68
C ASP A 135 7.90 14.83 -12.15
N GLU A 136 7.50 13.67 -11.64
CA GLU A 136 7.28 13.42 -10.21
C GLU A 136 8.44 12.64 -9.59
N SER A 137 8.79 12.96 -8.34
CA SER A 137 9.84 12.23 -7.62
C SER A 137 9.44 10.77 -7.39
N GLU A 138 10.31 9.86 -7.77
CA GLU A 138 10.17 8.42 -7.51
C GLU A 138 10.07 8.13 -6.00
N TYR A 139 9.30 7.12 -5.64
CA TYR A 139 9.26 6.62 -4.26
C TYR A 139 10.46 5.71 -3.99
N ALA A 140 11.23 6.05 -2.96
CA ALA A 140 12.26 5.20 -2.38
C ALA A 140 11.87 4.85 -0.93
N PHE A 141 12.33 3.71 -0.45
CA PHE A 141 12.17 3.30 0.93
C PHE A 141 12.75 4.35 1.89
N ILE A 142 11.94 4.78 2.84
CA ILE A 142 12.38 5.74 3.88
C ILE A 142 13.44 5.12 4.79
N SER A 143 13.34 3.81 5.01
CA SER A 143 14.28 2.97 5.73
C SER A 143 14.26 1.58 5.12
N ALA A 144 15.36 0.83 5.25
CA ALA A 144 15.43 -0.55 4.76
C ALA A 144 14.17 -1.36 5.17
N PRO A 145 13.52 -2.08 4.23
CA PRO A 145 12.30 -2.83 4.51
C PRO A 145 12.60 -3.99 5.46
N THR A 146 11.79 -4.13 6.49
CA THR A 146 11.95 -5.18 7.52
C THR A 146 10.70 -6.01 7.77
N THR A 147 9.57 -5.60 7.19
CA THR A 147 8.26 -6.23 7.38
C THR A 147 7.60 -6.55 6.04
N VAL A 148 6.66 -7.50 6.04
CA VAL A 148 5.79 -7.77 4.88
C VAL A 148 5.04 -6.50 4.45
N LYS A 149 4.63 -5.68 5.42
CA LYS A 149 3.94 -4.40 5.18
C LYS A 149 4.81 -3.41 4.38
N ASP A 150 6.12 -3.35 4.63
CA ASP A 150 7.02 -2.47 3.87
C ASP A 150 7.05 -2.85 2.39
N TRP A 151 7.21 -4.16 2.10
CA TRP A 151 7.22 -4.69 0.74
C TRP A 151 5.89 -4.50 0.03
N ILE A 152 4.78 -4.88 0.66
CA ILE A 152 3.44 -4.75 0.09
C ILE A 152 3.10 -3.26 -0.15
N THR A 153 3.56 -2.35 0.72
CA THR A 153 3.40 -0.91 0.53
C THR A 153 4.12 -0.44 -0.73
N ALA A 154 5.40 -0.81 -0.90
CA ALA A 154 6.17 -0.43 -2.09
C ALA A 154 5.55 -0.98 -3.38
N LEU A 155 5.10 -2.24 -3.38
CA LEU A 155 4.40 -2.85 -4.51
C LEU A 155 3.08 -2.13 -4.81
N SER A 156 2.29 -1.79 -3.78
CA SER A 156 1.05 -1.02 -3.94
C SER A 156 1.31 0.34 -4.58
N MET A 157 2.32 1.06 -4.10
CA MET A 157 2.73 2.35 -4.66
C MET A 157 3.21 2.22 -6.11
N TRP A 158 3.95 1.17 -6.45
CA TRP A 158 4.36 0.90 -7.82
C TRP A 158 3.15 0.67 -8.74
N LEU A 159 2.22 -0.20 -8.34
CA LEU A 159 1.00 -0.45 -9.12
C LEU A 159 0.14 0.80 -9.29
N GLU A 160 0.05 1.65 -8.26
CA GLU A 160 -0.77 2.86 -8.29
C GLU A 160 -0.14 3.97 -9.15
N THR A 161 1.18 4.13 -9.06
CA THR A 161 1.86 5.33 -9.59
C THR A 161 2.76 5.09 -10.78
N ALA A 162 3.22 3.85 -11.00
CA ALA A 162 4.33 3.53 -11.89
C ALA A 162 5.63 4.33 -11.61
N ASN A 163 5.80 4.85 -10.39
CA ASN A 163 6.87 5.79 -10.05
C ASN A 163 7.60 5.43 -8.76
N VAL A 164 8.39 4.36 -8.82
CA VAL A 164 9.22 3.84 -7.72
C VAL A 164 10.68 3.84 -8.17
N ASP A 165 11.58 4.17 -7.25
CA ASP A 165 13.02 4.07 -7.47
C ASP A 165 13.39 2.57 -7.50
N VAL A 166 13.50 2.05 -8.72
CA VAL A 166 13.74 0.61 -8.94
C VAL A 166 15.11 0.18 -8.41
N ASP A 167 16.12 1.04 -8.48
CA ASP A 167 17.45 0.76 -7.94
C ASP A 167 17.37 0.61 -6.41
N ASP A 168 16.62 1.49 -5.74
CA ASP A 168 16.35 1.42 -4.31
C ASP A 168 15.50 0.20 -3.92
N PHE A 169 14.56 -0.22 -4.77
CA PHE A 169 13.76 -1.42 -4.52
C PHE A 169 14.61 -2.69 -4.61
N TYR A 170 15.37 -2.85 -5.70
CA TYR A 170 16.13 -4.07 -5.98
C TYR A 170 17.36 -4.26 -5.09
N GLN A 171 17.94 -3.20 -4.54
CA GLN A 171 19.09 -3.35 -3.61
C GLN A 171 18.76 -4.12 -2.33
N TYR A 172 17.48 -4.24 -1.97
CA TYR A 172 17.01 -4.97 -0.79
C TYR A 172 16.52 -6.39 -1.10
N ILE A 173 16.54 -6.80 -2.38
CA ILE A 173 16.18 -8.16 -2.78
C ILE A 173 17.42 -9.05 -2.70
N ASP A 174 17.31 -10.13 -1.93
CA ASP A 174 18.38 -11.11 -1.80
C ASP A 174 18.45 -12.02 -3.03
N GLU A 175 19.64 -12.59 -3.29
CA GLU A 175 19.86 -13.51 -4.43
C GLU A 175 18.97 -14.75 -4.39
N ASP A 176 18.53 -15.14 -3.18
CA ASP A 176 17.67 -16.28 -2.91
C ASP A 176 16.17 -15.93 -2.90
N THR A 177 15.80 -14.65 -3.07
CA THR A 177 14.39 -14.26 -3.18
C THR A 177 13.77 -14.87 -4.43
N ARG A 178 12.62 -15.51 -4.26
CA ARG A 178 11.84 -16.10 -5.37
C ARG A 178 10.67 -15.19 -5.72
N VAL A 179 10.43 -14.99 -7.01
CA VAL A 179 9.21 -14.34 -7.49
C VAL A 179 8.39 -15.38 -8.23
N VAL A 180 7.15 -15.60 -7.81
CA VAL A 180 6.25 -16.60 -8.39
C VAL A 180 5.10 -15.88 -9.05
N PHE A 181 4.81 -16.26 -10.29
CA PHE A 181 3.72 -15.70 -11.07
C PHE A 181 2.80 -16.80 -11.57
N GLN A 182 1.49 -16.60 -11.45
CA GLN A 182 0.49 -17.46 -12.10
C GLN A 182 -0.64 -16.64 -12.69
N LYS A 183 -1.14 -17.11 -13.82
CA LYS A 183 -2.29 -16.51 -14.51
C LYS A 183 -3.40 -17.55 -14.66
N GLY A 184 -4.50 -17.39 -13.93
CA GLY A 184 -5.59 -18.36 -13.87
C GLY A 184 -5.08 -19.77 -13.52
N ASP A 185 -5.53 -20.78 -14.26
CA ASP A 185 -5.11 -22.18 -14.08
C ASP A 185 -3.80 -22.55 -14.80
N ALA A 186 -3.07 -21.58 -15.34
CA ALA A 186 -1.78 -21.86 -15.98
C ALA A 186 -0.76 -22.39 -14.96
N GLU A 187 0.25 -23.10 -15.44
CA GLU A 187 1.40 -23.49 -14.61
C GLU A 187 2.11 -22.23 -14.10
N SER A 188 2.46 -22.21 -12.82
CA SER A 188 3.18 -21.09 -12.23
C SER A 188 4.59 -20.99 -12.80
N ILE A 189 5.06 -19.76 -12.97
CA ILE A 189 6.43 -19.43 -13.36
C ILE A 189 7.13 -18.94 -12.11
N THR A 190 8.16 -19.66 -11.67
CA THR A 190 9.12 -19.13 -10.69
C THR A 190 10.23 -18.41 -11.44
N LEU A 191 10.48 -17.17 -11.08
CA LEU A 191 11.61 -16.37 -11.51
C LEU A 191 12.66 -16.40 -10.39
N GLU A 192 13.88 -16.79 -10.76
CA GLU A 192 15.04 -16.87 -9.87
C GLU A 192 16.14 -15.99 -10.48
N SER A 193 16.83 -15.21 -9.64
CA SER A 193 17.76 -14.10 -9.93
C SER A 193 18.34 -13.94 -11.36
N GLY A 194 18.28 -12.71 -11.89
CA GLY A 194 18.93 -12.30 -13.15
C GLY A 194 18.22 -11.14 -13.86
N LEU A 195 18.89 -10.47 -14.80
CA LEU A 195 18.34 -9.31 -15.52
C LEU A 195 17.02 -9.60 -16.26
N ASP A 196 16.87 -10.79 -16.85
CA ASP A 196 15.63 -11.18 -17.53
C ASP A 196 14.43 -11.31 -16.56
N VAL A 197 14.71 -11.52 -15.26
CA VAL A 197 13.69 -11.58 -14.19
C VAL A 197 13.23 -10.17 -13.80
N GLU A 198 14.19 -9.25 -13.64
CA GLU A 198 13.91 -7.83 -13.35
C GLU A 198 13.03 -7.23 -14.47
N ASP A 199 13.44 -7.41 -15.73
CA ASP A 199 12.69 -6.92 -16.90
C ASP A 199 11.24 -7.45 -16.95
N TYR A 200 11.02 -8.71 -16.56
CA TYR A 200 9.69 -9.32 -16.54
C TYR A 200 8.85 -8.85 -15.35
N PHE A 201 9.47 -8.70 -14.19
CA PHE A 201 8.80 -8.17 -13.00
C PHE A 201 8.37 -6.72 -13.21
N ASP A 202 9.25 -5.88 -13.76
CA ASP A 202 8.94 -4.50 -14.12
C ASP A 202 7.75 -4.42 -15.07
N GLN A 203 7.69 -5.31 -16.07
CA GLN A 203 6.55 -5.39 -16.98
C GLN A 203 5.25 -5.71 -16.25
N LEU A 204 5.27 -6.57 -15.23
CA LEU A 204 4.10 -6.88 -14.42
C LEU A 204 3.69 -5.68 -13.56
N MET A 205 4.64 -5.05 -12.87
CA MET A 205 4.39 -3.91 -11.99
C MET A 205 3.92 -2.66 -12.75
N ASN A 206 4.28 -2.55 -14.03
CA ASN A 206 3.81 -1.49 -14.92
C ASN A 206 2.53 -1.85 -15.70
N GLN A 207 1.89 -3.00 -15.44
CA GLN A 207 0.55 -3.25 -15.99
C GLN A 207 -0.45 -2.26 -15.40
N HIS A 208 -1.35 -1.74 -16.26
CA HIS A 208 -2.40 -0.82 -15.85
C HIS A 208 -3.76 -1.51 -15.93
N PHE A 209 -4.47 -1.48 -14.81
CA PHE A 209 -5.89 -1.81 -14.72
C PHE A 209 -6.67 -0.56 -14.35
N ASP A 210 -7.91 -0.48 -14.82
CA ASP A 210 -8.89 0.55 -14.42
C ASP A 210 -9.40 0.24 -13.00
N ALA A 211 -8.49 0.31 -12.04
CA ALA A 211 -8.67 -0.07 -10.64
C ALA A 211 -7.71 0.73 -9.76
N VAL A 212 -7.88 0.66 -8.45
CA VAL A 212 -6.95 1.21 -7.45
C VAL A 212 -6.39 0.03 -6.65
N PRO A 213 -5.08 -0.03 -6.38
CA PRO A 213 -4.55 -1.10 -5.56
C PRO A 213 -4.98 -0.93 -4.10
N HIS A 214 -5.32 -2.03 -3.42
CA HIS A 214 -5.73 -2.04 -2.02
C HIS A 214 -5.03 -3.16 -1.26
N ILE A 215 -4.63 -2.89 -0.02
CA ILE A 215 -4.11 -3.91 0.90
C ILE A 215 -5.27 -4.47 1.72
N ILE A 216 -5.46 -5.78 1.67
CA ILE A 216 -6.50 -6.49 2.41
C ILE A 216 -5.83 -7.38 3.44
N ARG A 217 -6.38 -7.43 4.64
CA ARG A 217 -5.97 -8.36 5.68
C ARG A 217 -6.86 -9.60 5.67
N ASP A 218 -6.25 -10.77 5.62
CA ASP A 218 -6.98 -12.04 5.72
C ASP A 218 -7.32 -12.43 7.17
N GLU A 219 -7.92 -13.61 7.36
CA GLU A 219 -8.33 -14.11 8.67
C GLU A 219 -7.14 -14.46 9.60
N GLU A 220 -5.94 -14.67 9.06
CA GLU A 220 -4.71 -15.01 9.78
C GLU A 220 -3.78 -13.80 9.99
N ASP A 221 -4.28 -12.58 9.76
CA ASP A 221 -3.52 -11.32 9.74
C ASP A 221 -2.47 -11.23 8.60
N GLY A 222 -2.56 -12.09 7.58
CA GLY A 222 -1.79 -11.99 6.35
C GLY A 222 -2.20 -10.78 5.51
N LEU A 223 -1.24 -10.18 4.80
CA LEU A 223 -1.46 -9.02 3.95
C LEU A 223 -1.48 -9.42 2.47
N ILE A 224 -2.57 -9.09 1.80
CA ILE A 224 -2.79 -9.36 0.38
C ILE A 224 -2.94 -8.02 -0.34
N LEU A 225 -2.05 -7.74 -1.27
CA LEU A 225 -2.23 -6.65 -2.22
C LEU A 225 -3.21 -7.08 -3.30
N THR A 226 -4.15 -6.22 -3.66
CA THR A 226 -5.11 -6.44 -4.75
C THR A 226 -5.04 -5.28 -5.71
N TYR A 227 -5.16 -5.53 -7.01
CA TYR A 227 -5.17 -4.49 -8.05
C TYR A 227 -5.89 -5.02 -9.32
N GLY A 228 -7.17 -4.68 -9.47
CA GLY A 228 -8.00 -5.27 -10.53
C GLY A 228 -8.03 -6.80 -10.41
N PRO A 229 -7.66 -7.56 -11.46
CA PRO A 229 -7.58 -9.02 -11.39
C PRO A 229 -6.30 -9.54 -10.70
N MET A 230 -5.35 -8.67 -10.38
CA MET A 230 -4.09 -9.06 -9.77
C MET A 230 -4.24 -9.12 -8.25
N SER A 231 -3.63 -10.13 -7.64
CA SER A 231 -3.31 -10.16 -6.22
C SER A 231 -1.83 -10.48 -6.02
N ALA A 232 -1.26 -10.01 -4.92
CA ALA A 232 0.09 -10.33 -4.54
C ALA A 232 0.24 -10.49 -3.03
N ILE A 233 1.06 -11.45 -2.62
CA ILE A 233 1.52 -11.61 -1.23
C ILE A 233 3.04 -11.57 -1.17
N ALA A 234 3.57 -11.22 -0.01
CA ALA A 234 4.99 -11.27 0.27
C ALA A 234 5.25 -12.06 1.55
N THR A 235 6.39 -12.75 1.60
CA THR A 235 6.81 -13.53 2.77
C THR A 235 8.28 -13.28 3.08
N LEU A 236 8.61 -13.22 4.36
CA LEU A 236 9.98 -13.10 4.84
C LEU A 236 10.53 -14.47 5.26
N ASN A 237 11.85 -14.64 5.15
CA ASN A 237 12.55 -15.81 5.69
C ASN A 237 12.74 -15.69 7.22
N GLU A 238 13.34 -16.71 7.84
CA GLU A 238 13.60 -16.72 9.29
C GLU A 238 14.55 -15.61 9.77
N GLU A 239 15.35 -15.04 8.86
CA GLU A 239 16.28 -13.95 9.12
C GLU A 239 15.64 -12.56 8.93
N GLY A 240 14.38 -12.51 8.46
CA GLY A 240 13.62 -11.29 8.22
C GLY A 240 13.84 -10.65 6.86
N ALA A 241 14.59 -11.30 5.96
CA ALA A 241 14.76 -10.84 4.58
C ALA A 241 13.64 -11.37 3.67
N LEU A 242 13.41 -10.70 2.53
CA LEU A 242 12.35 -11.09 1.60
C LEU A 242 12.64 -12.47 0.99
N ALA A 243 11.73 -13.42 1.21
CA ALA A 243 11.87 -14.77 0.69
C ALA A 243 11.08 -14.99 -0.60
N LEU A 244 9.85 -14.45 -0.65
CA LEU A 244 8.90 -14.73 -1.71
C LEU A 244 8.06 -13.49 -1.99
N ILE A 245 7.89 -13.18 -3.28
CA ILE A 245 6.75 -12.41 -3.79
C ILE A 245 5.95 -13.36 -4.67
N SER A 246 4.67 -13.55 -4.36
CA SER A 246 3.77 -14.39 -5.14
C SER A 246 2.69 -13.52 -5.75
N ILE A 247 2.57 -13.54 -7.08
CA ILE A 247 1.63 -12.74 -7.87
C ILE A 247 0.69 -13.70 -8.59
N TYR A 248 -0.60 -13.46 -8.43
CA TYR A 248 -1.66 -14.16 -9.14
C TYR A 248 -2.46 -13.17 -9.98
N ILE A 249 -2.75 -13.52 -11.23
CA ILE A 249 -3.69 -12.78 -12.08
C ILE A 249 -4.89 -13.68 -12.35
N ASP A 250 -6.05 -13.29 -11.82
CA ASP A 250 -7.30 -13.95 -12.11
C ASP A 250 -7.71 -13.73 -13.58
N THR A 251 -8.15 -14.79 -14.23
CA THR A 251 -8.65 -14.76 -15.60
C THR A 251 -10.06 -15.31 -15.72
N ARG A 252 -10.72 -15.61 -14.60
CA ARG A 252 -12.13 -15.98 -14.57
C ARG A 252 -12.96 -14.78 -15.05
N ASP A 253 -14.04 -15.06 -15.77
CA ASP A 253 -14.99 -14.02 -16.16
C ASP A 253 -15.67 -13.45 -14.88
N GLU A 254 -16.06 -12.17 -14.89
CA GLU A 254 -16.71 -11.51 -13.73
C GLU A 254 -17.94 -12.28 -13.20
N ASP A 255 -18.64 -13.02 -14.08
CA ASP A 255 -19.79 -13.86 -13.72
C ASP A 255 -19.41 -15.17 -12.98
N GLU A 256 -18.13 -15.57 -13.03
CA GLU A 256 -17.56 -16.74 -12.37
C GLU A 256 -16.59 -16.38 -11.23
N ALA A 257 -16.33 -15.08 -11.02
CA ALA A 257 -15.50 -14.58 -9.93
C ALA A 257 -16.18 -14.89 -8.59
N THR A 258 -15.42 -15.51 -7.69
CA THR A 258 -15.82 -15.73 -6.30
C THR A 258 -15.45 -14.51 -5.47
N ASP A 259 -16.18 -14.23 -4.38
CA ASP A 259 -15.83 -13.17 -3.42
C ASP A 259 -14.46 -13.44 -2.73
N GLU A 260 -13.91 -14.65 -2.86
CA GLU A 260 -12.58 -15.01 -2.38
C GLU A 260 -11.48 -14.54 -3.34
N VAL A 261 -10.55 -13.74 -2.81
CA VAL A 261 -9.33 -13.31 -3.50
C VAL A 261 -8.42 -14.53 -3.66
N GLY A 262 -8.16 -14.94 -4.91
CA GLY A 262 -7.21 -16.00 -5.19
C GLY A 262 -5.77 -15.51 -5.03
N TYR A 263 -4.89 -16.32 -4.43
CA TYR A 263 -3.43 -16.13 -4.40
C TYR A 263 -2.74 -17.49 -4.22
N ILE A 264 -1.43 -17.55 -4.45
CA ILE A 264 -0.64 -18.79 -4.34
C ILE A 264 0.22 -18.71 -3.09
N GLU A 265 0.03 -19.65 -2.17
CA GLU A 265 1.00 -19.92 -1.12
C GLU A 265 2.01 -20.96 -1.63
N GLU A 266 3.27 -20.57 -1.80
CA GLU A 266 4.34 -21.56 -1.98
C GLU A 266 4.90 -21.95 -0.61
N GLU A 267 4.97 -23.26 -0.32
CA GLU A 267 5.75 -23.74 0.82
C GLU A 267 7.24 -23.39 0.60
N LEU A 268 7.79 -22.55 1.47
CA LEU A 268 9.22 -22.17 1.47
C LEU A 268 10.15 -23.38 1.70
N THR A 269 9.62 -24.52 2.17
CA THR A 269 10.37 -25.76 2.34
C THR A 269 10.45 -26.57 1.04
N LYS A 270 11.18 -26.07 0.04
CA LYS A 270 11.85 -27.00 -0.88
C LYS A 270 13.08 -27.54 -0.16
N THR A 271 12.97 -28.74 0.41
CA THR A 271 14.16 -29.57 0.60
C THR A 271 14.81 -29.70 -0.77
N THR A 272 15.94 -29.00 -0.95
CA THR A 272 16.84 -29.26 -2.06
C THR A 272 17.13 -30.75 -2.02
N THR A 273 16.52 -31.51 -2.92
CA THR A 273 16.87 -32.92 -3.08
C THR A 273 18.25 -32.90 -3.71
N THR A 274 19.28 -32.83 -2.88
CA THR A 274 20.65 -33.03 -3.33
C THR A 274 20.72 -34.39 -3.99
N GLU A 275 21.33 -34.48 -5.17
CA GLU A 275 21.53 -35.73 -5.92
C GLU A 275 22.24 -36.86 -5.11
N GLU A 276 22.69 -36.59 -3.89
CA GLU A 276 23.19 -37.59 -2.94
C GLU A 276 22.10 -38.51 -2.34
N ASP A 277 20.82 -38.16 -2.41
CA ASP A 277 19.72 -39.02 -1.91
C ASP A 277 19.23 -40.06 -2.94
N LEU A 278 19.85 -40.11 -4.13
CA LEU A 278 19.53 -41.06 -5.20
C LEU A 278 20.62 -42.14 -5.44
N LEU A 279 21.54 -42.35 -4.50
CA LEU A 279 22.61 -43.36 -4.59
C LEU A 279 22.49 -44.52 -3.59
#